data_AF-A0AA37GZV4-F1
#
_entry.id   AF-A0AA37GZV4-F1
#
_cell.length_a   1.000
_cell.length_b   1.000
_cell.length_c   1.000
_cell.angle_alpha   90.00
_cell.angle_beta   90.00
_cell.angle_gamma   90.00
#
_symmetry.space_group_name_H-M   'P 1'
#
loop_
_entity.id
_entity.type
_entity.pdbx_description
1 polymer ?
#
loop_
_entity_poly.entity_id
_entity_poly.type
_entity_poly.pdbx_seq_one_letter_code
_entity_poly.pdbx_strand_id
1 'polypeptide(L)'
;MAGIKRTRIIFALIVTCVLILLFRKNEASTQSFQLTNKIVPEQTPGDSSLKPHIPSDHVEIPLFDNNLGTQPPLTPQTQLIPDAHKLATADDFVTHFAAVTSLNGISQQEARSTCTWPADTYVDFQFSDSLEWVLEDRPMLEIELRRREWHDFIKGQMIPYASVENRFSGRGLVIVAGNADTVMRVKVILRQLKKLGSTIPVEVHYWDTEMNIGAMADLNALYEPIYYNDLSKDHNVVHIKKDGIFGINYQLKTAALLNSRWAEPLLLDSDNIPILDPTVLYDSLQYTEYHAVFWPDIARTRPQNPAWAIFNTPCRMAEYEQESGQLLVDKKRFWYHLQLASWLNNEQGKYYNEFLLGDKDMFRFAWHALRTKFGTPKKWLTSVGTENDGFYCGHSFAQYHPDDGRVAFLHGGLAKTASLEVMRWNRDVKGGYLRHYKRALSEESPEVNINVAIKWDGAAYMPGHSEKIVAAQCTEMVDVEARDLNELLPGFEQTFRELGGYWQLDQEDAIKLGQFGSFPAS
;
A
#
# COMPACT_ATOMS: atom_id res chain seq x y z
N MET A 1 -24.14 25.87 26.43
CA MET A 1 -23.13 25.20 25.57
C MET A 1 -21.71 25.37 26.12
N ALA A 2 -21.39 24.78 27.28
CA ALA A 2 -20.01 24.77 27.82
C ALA A 2 -19.57 23.38 28.35
N GLY A 3 -20.50 22.43 28.52
CA GLY A 3 -20.20 21.08 29.04
C GLY A 3 -19.56 20.12 28.02
N ILE A 4 -19.88 20.23 26.72
CA ILE A 4 -19.46 19.25 25.69
C ILE A 4 -17.97 19.40 25.32
N LYS A 5 -17.38 20.59 25.45
CA LYS A 5 -15.94 20.81 25.17
C LYS A 5 -15.03 20.28 26.28
N ARG A 6 -15.46 20.31 27.55
CA ARG A 6 -14.66 19.79 28.68
C ARG A 6 -14.59 18.26 28.68
N THR A 7 -15.66 17.56 28.28
CA THR A 7 -15.67 16.10 28.21
C THR A 7 -14.72 15.56 27.13
N ARG A 8 -14.58 16.24 25.98
CA ARG A 8 -13.64 15.86 24.90
C ARG A 8 -12.17 16.02 25.29
N ILE A 9 -11.84 17.04 26.09
CA ILE A 9 -10.47 17.27 26.57
C ILE A 9 -10.08 16.25 27.64
N ILE A 10 -11.00 15.90 28.55
CA ILE A 10 -10.77 14.87 29.57
C ILE A 10 -10.64 13.48 28.91
N PHE A 11 -11.43 13.20 27.87
CA PHE A 11 -11.34 11.93 27.14
C PHE A 11 -10.04 11.78 26.32
N ALA A 12 -9.58 12.86 25.68
CA ALA A 12 -8.29 12.87 24.97
C ALA A 12 -7.10 12.63 25.93
N LEU A 13 -7.11 13.25 27.11
CA LEU A 13 -6.10 13.03 28.16
C LEU A 13 -6.08 11.58 28.66
N ILE A 14 -7.25 10.94 28.82
CA ILE A 14 -7.33 9.54 29.24
C ILE A 14 -6.77 8.60 28.16
N VAL A 15 -7.05 8.86 26.88
CA VAL A 15 -6.51 8.08 25.75
C VAL A 15 -4.99 8.23 25.65
N THR A 16 -4.45 9.44 25.82
CA THR A 16 -3.00 9.68 25.85
C THR A 16 -2.33 9.01 27.06
N CYS A 17 -2.96 9.02 28.24
CA CYS A 17 -2.44 8.32 29.42
C CYS A 17 -2.46 6.79 29.27
N VAL A 18 -3.48 6.21 28.63
CA VAL A 18 -3.54 4.75 28.37
C VAL A 18 -2.48 4.32 27.37
N LEU A 19 -2.22 5.11 26.32
CA LEU A 19 -1.14 4.85 25.37
C LEU A 19 0.24 4.95 26.06
N ILE A 20 0.49 6.00 26.84
CA ILE A 20 1.76 6.16 27.57
C ILE A 20 1.99 5.02 28.59
N LEU A 21 0.93 4.54 29.26
CA LEU A 21 1.05 3.43 30.22
C LEU A 21 1.29 2.06 29.54
N LEU A 22 0.77 1.85 28.33
CA LEU A 22 1.05 0.66 27.54
C LEU A 22 2.49 0.66 27.02
N PHE A 23 3.05 1.82 26.66
CA PHE A 23 4.43 1.93 26.19
C PHE A 23 5.49 1.93 27.32
N ARG A 24 5.23 2.55 28.47
CA ARG A 24 6.18 2.51 29.61
C ARG A 24 6.37 1.13 30.23
N LYS A 25 5.42 0.22 30.05
CA LYS A 25 5.54 -1.16 30.58
C LYS A 25 6.54 -2.01 29.80
N ASN A 26 6.88 -1.62 28.56
CA ASN A 26 7.86 -2.31 27.72
C ASN A 26 9.31 -1.82 27.88
N GLU A 27 9.56 -0.69 28.54
CA GLU A 27 10.92 -0.15 28.73
C GLU A 27 11.64 -0.66 29.98
N ALA A 28 10.95 -1.37 30.89
CA ALA A 28 11.50 -1.73 32.20
C ALA A 28 12.24 -3.09 32.27
N SER A 29 12.52 -3.76 31.14
CA SER A 29 13.24 -5.05 31.15
C SER A 29 14.46 -5.05 30.23
N THR A 30 15.41 -4.14 30.48
CA THR A 30 16.78 -4.31 29.95
C THR A 30 17.78 -3.76 30.95
N GLN A 31 18.20 -4.60 31.90
CA GLN A 31 19.47 -4.42 32.60
C GLN A 31 20.31 -5.71 32.49
N SER A 32 21.42 -5.53 31.76
CA SER A 32 22.70 -6.24 31.77
C SER A 32 22.86 -7.47 32.67
N PHE A 33 23.31 -8.59 32.10
CA PHE A 33 24.12 -9.57 32.84
C PHE A 33 25.30 -10.09 32.01
N GLN A 34 26.49 -9.91 32.58
CA GLN A 34 27.78 -10.40 32.11
C GLN A 34 27.93 -11.91 32.29
N LEU A 35 28.73 -12.53 31.42
CA LEU A 35 29.20 -13.91 31.50
C LEU A 35 29.80 -14.26 32.87
N THR A 36 29.47 -15.44 33.40
CA THR A 36 30.45 -16.32 34.03
C THR A 36 30.02 -17.80 33.96
N ASN A 37 30.99 -18.64 33.58
CA ASN A 37 30.93 -20.10 33.50
C ASN A 37 30.60 -20.76 34.84
N LYS A 38 29.83 -21.88 34.83
CA LYS A 38 30.18 -23.13 35.54
C LYS A 38 29.19 -24.29 35.27
N ILE A 39 29.72 -25.32 34.59
CA ILE A 39 29.77 -26.75 34.94
C ILE A 39 28.47 -27.49 35.35
N VAL A 40 28.16 -28.52 34.55
CA VAL A 40 27.18 -29.62 34.71
C VAL A 40 27.60 -30.57 35.84
N PRO A 41 26.66 -31.26 36.53
CA PRO A 41 26.60 -32.70 36.30
C PRO A 41 25.18 -33.31 36.21
N GLU A 42 25.14 -34.32 35.36
CA GLU A 42 24.15 -35.32 34.98
C GLU A 42 23.73 -36.27 36.12
N GLN A 43 22.43 -36.61 36.23
CA GLN A 43 21.92 -37.89 36.78
C GLN A 43 20.52 -38.23 36.20
N THR A 44 20.40 -39.42 35.59
CA THR A 44 19.18 -40.19 35.26
C THR A 44 18.90 -41.25 36.37
N PRO A 45 17.86 -42.10 36.30
CA PRO A 45 16.44 -41.91 35.96
C PRO A 45 15.51 -42.46 37.09
N GLY A 46 14.22 -42.11 37.09
CA GLY A 46 13.25 -42.61 38.07
C GLY A 46 11.87 -42.86 37.45
N ASP A 47 11.49 -44.12 37.41
CA ASP A 47 10.25 -44.69 36.87
C ASP A 47 9.06 -44.48 37.85
N SER A 48 7.86 -44.14 37.34
CA SER A 48 6.61 -44.79 37.74
C SER A 48 5.36 -44.16 37.10
N SER A 49 4.55 -45.10 36.62
CA SER A 49 3.19 -45.05 36.11
C SER A 49 2.20 -44.16 36.87
N LEU A 50 1.21 -43.62 36.13
CA LEU A 50 -0.21 -43.56 36.50
C LEU A 50 -1.04 -43.12 35.29
N LYS A 51 -1.93 -44.00 34.80
CA LYS A 51 -3.01 -43.70 33.83
C LYS A 51 -4.27 -43.27 34.58
N PRO A 52 -5.09 -42.38 34.01
CA PRO A 52 -6.52 -42.34 34.33
C PRO A 52 -7.41 -42.78 33.14
N HIS A 53 -8.41 -43.58 33.49
CA HIS A 53 -9.53 -44.07 32.70
C HIS A 53 -10.54 -42.94 32.43
N ILE A 54 -11.10 -42.85 31.21
CA ILE A 54 -12.31 -42.07 30.91
C ILE A 54 -13.24 -42.95 30.03
N PRO A 55 -14.58 -42.98 30.25
CA PRO A 55 -15.50 -43.98 29.67
C PRO A 55 -15.98 -43.62 28.25
N SER A 56 -16.42 -44.66 27.53
CA SER A 56 -16.96 -44.60 26.17
C SER A 56 -18.43 -44.18 26.13
N ASP A 57 -18.73 -43.08 25.45
CA ASP A 57 -20.07 -42.79 24.95
C ASP A 57 -20.10 -42.99 23.43
N HIS A 58 -21.03 -43.83 23.00
CA HIS A 58 -21.27 -44.21 21.61
C HIS A 58 -21.89 -43.04 20.82
N VAL A 59 -21.29 -42.69 19.69
CA VAL A 59 -21.93 -41.91 18.62
C VAL A 59 -21.77 -42.71 17.32
N GLU A 60 -22.90 -43.13 16.75
CA GLU A 60 -22.97 -43.86 15.47
C GLU A 60 -22.53 -42.97 14.30
N ILE A 61 -21.66 -43.51 13.45
CA ILE A 61 -21.22 -42.90 12.18
C ILE A 61 -22.09 -43.49 11.05
N PRO A 62 -22.76 -42.69 10.19
CA PRO A 62 -23.46 -43.22 9.03
C PRO A 62 -22.47 -43.70 7.95
N LEU A 63 -22.64 -44.94 7.51
CA LEU A 63 -21.95 -45.54 6.36
C LEU A 63 -22.42 -44.85 5.06
N PHE A 64 -21.47 -44.32 4.29
CA PHE A 64 -21.72 -43.84 2.93
C PHE A 64 -21.70 -45.01 1.94
N ASP A 65 -22.76 -45.09 1.13
CA ASP A 65 -23.00 -46.10 0.10
C ASP A 65 -22.13 -45.82 -1.16
N ASN A 66 -21.36 -46.82 -1.58
CA ASN A 66 -20.49 -46.77 -2.75
C ASN A 66 -21.24 -47.26 -3.99
N ASN A 67 -21.90 -46.36 -4.71
CA ASN A 67 -22.33 -46.62 -6.08
C ASN A 67 -21.74 -45.58 -7.03
N LEU A 68 -20.64 -45.95 -7.68
CA LEU A 68 -20.01 -45.23 -8.78
C LEU A 68 -20.95 -45.22 -10.00
N GLY A 69 -21.64 -44.10 -10.20
CA GLY A 69 -22.12 -43.70 -11.51
C GLY A 69 -20.95 -43.12 -12.33
N THR A 70 -20.74 -43.68 -13.52
CA THR A 70 -19.78 -43.22 -14.54
C THR A 70 -19.79 -41.70 -14.71
N GLN A 71 -18.70 -41.03 -14.32
CA GLN A 71 -18.48 -39.63 -14.70
C GLN A 71 -18.19 -39.54 -16.21
N PRO A 72 -18.73 -38.53 -16.90
CA PRO A 72 -18.36 -38.25 -18.30
C PRO A 72 -16.88 -37.86 -18.40
N PRO A 73 -16.26 -38.01 -19.58
CA PRO A 73 -14.82 -37.78 -19.74
C PRO A 73 -14.45 -36.34 -19.34
N LEU A 74 -13.38 -36.22 -18.55
CA LEU A 74 -12.73 -34.96 -18.20
C LEU A 74 -12.54 -34.10 -19.47
N THR A 75 -13.17 -32.93 -19.46
CA THR A 75 -13.02 -31.83 -20.42
C THR A 75 -11.55 -31.46 -20.65
N PRO A 76 -11.20 -30.86 -21.81
CA PRO A 76 -9.82 -30.68 -22.26
C PRO A 76 -8.97 -30.00 -21.19
N GLN A 77 -7.80 -30.60 -20.94
CA GLN A 77 -6.84 -30.27 -19.90
C GLN A 77 -6.77 -28.76 -19.62
N THR A 78 -7.28 -28.36 -18.45
CA THR A 78 -7.19 -27.01 -17.92
C THR A 78 -5.73 -26.69 -17.61
N GLN A 79 -4.97 -26.28 -18.62
CA GLN A 79 -3.56 -25.91 -18.47
C GLN A 79 -3.43 -24.41 -18.12
N LEU A 80 -2.42 -24.08 -17.32
CA LEU A 80 -2.03 -22.69 -17.12
C LEU A 80 -1.62 -22.08 -18.45
N ILE A 81 -2.02 -20.83 -18.67
CA ILE A 81 -1.63 -20.04 -19.83
C ILE A 81 -0.36 -19.29 -19.42
N PRO A 82 0.82 -19.57 -19.99
CA PRO A 82 2.08 -18.99 -19.52
C PRO A 82 2.15 -17.46 -19.59
N ASP A 83 1.45 -16.87 -20.57
CA ASP A 83 1.38 -15.43 -20.79
C ASP A 83 -0.07 -14.93 -20.64
N ALA A 84 -0.73 -15.33 -19.55
CA ALA A 84 -2.12 -14.97 -19.27
C ALA A 84 -2.36 -13.45 -19.24
N HIS A 85 -1.32 -12.64 -18.97
CA HIS A 85 -1.40 -11.16 -19.05
C HIS A 85 -1.76 -10.64 -20.46
N LYS A 86 -1.57 -11.44 -21.51
CA LYS A 86 -1.91 -11.07 -22.90
C LYS A 86 -3.36 -11.31 -23.27
N LEU A 87 -4.14 -11.98 -22.41
CA LEU A 87 -5.56 -12.25 -22.68
C LEU A 87 -6.34 -10.93 -22.85
N ALA A 88 -7.25 -10.92 -23.83
CA ALA A 88 -7.83 -9.69 -24.39
C ALA A 88 -8.98 -9.12 -23.55
N THR A 89 -9.67 -10.00 -22.82
CA THR A 89 -10.82 -9.66 -21.98
C THR A 89 -10.77 -10.45 -20.68
N ALA A 90 -11.47 -9.96 -19.66
CA ALA A 90 -11.59 -10.64 -18.38
C ALA A 90 -12.17 -12.06 -18.53
N ASP A 91 -13.15 -12.25 -19.43
CA ASP A 91 -13.81 -13.55 -19.63
C ASP A 91 -12.88 -14.61 -20.25
N ASP A 92 -11.83 -14.19 -20.95
CA ASP A 92 -10.80 -15.10 -21.47
C ASP A 92 -10.00 -15.80 -20.35
N PHE A 93 -10.02 -15.27 -19.12
CA PHE A 93 -9.35 -15.87 -17.97
C PHE A 93 -10.12 -17.03 -17.34
N VAL A 94 -11.38 -17.31 -17.71
CA VAL A 94 -12.20 -18.34 -17.03
C VAL A 94 -11.52 -19.71 -17.02
N THR A 95 -10.98 -20.16 -18.16
CA THR A 95 -10.25 -21.43 -18.25
C THR A 95 -8.91 -21.36 -17.51
N HIS A 96 -8.24 -20.22 -17.55
CA HIS A 96 -7.01 -19.98 -16.79
C HIS A 96 -7.23 -20.12 -15.28
N PHE A 97 -8.28 -19.50 -14.74
CA PHE A 97 -8.62 -19.55 -13.32
C PHE A 97 -9.06 -20.95 -12.88
N ALA A 98 -9.73 -21.71 -13.75
CA ALA A 98 -9.99 -23.12 -13.50
C ALA A 98 -8.67 -23.92 -13.37
N ALA A 99 -7.64 -23.62 -14.17
CA ALA A 99 -6.32 -24.24 -14.04
C ALA A 99 -5.64 -23.82 -12.73
N VAL A 100 -5.62 -22.51 -12.44
CA VAL A 100 -5.03 -21.92 -11.23
C VAL A 100 -5.62 -22.57 -9.97
N THR A 101 -6.95 -22.68 -9.87
CA THR A 101 -7.63 -23.25 -8.70
C THR A 101 -7.54 -24.77 -8.60
N SER A 102 -7.02 -25.43 -9.63
CA SER A 102 -6.74 -26.88 -9.63
C SER A 102 -5.30 -27.22 -9.22
N LEU A 103 -4.43 -26.21 -9.06
CA LEU A 103 -3.07 -26.42 -8.62
C LEU A 103 -3.05 -26.98 -7.19
N ASN A 104 -2.14 -27.92 -6.94
CA ASN A 104 -1.81 -28.32 -5.58
C ASN A 104 -1.29 -27.10 -4.80
N GLY A 105 -1.80 -26.92 -3.59
CA GLY A 105 -1.31 -25.91 -2.66
C GLY A 105 0.10 -26.25 -2.18
N ILE A 106 0.85 -25.21 -1.83
CA ILE A 106 2.16 -25.33 -1.16
C ILE A 106 2.06 -24.90 0.29
N SER A 107 2.92 -25.46 1.13
CA SER A 107 3.16 -25.04 2.51
C SER A 107 3.93 -23.71 2.58
N GLN A 108 3.94 -23.08 3.77
CA GLN A 108 4.83 -21.94 4.04
C GLN A 108 6.31 -22.32 3.90
N GLN A 109 6.69 -23.54 4.31
CA GLN A 109 8.06 -24.03 4.19
C GLN A 109 8.49 -24.16 2.72
N GLU A 110 7.64 -24.73 1.87
CA GLU A 110 7.89 -24.81 0.42
C GLU A 110 7.92 -23.41 -0.20
N ALA A 111 6.96 -22.55 0.14
CA ALA A 111 6.89 -21.21 -0.39
C ALA A 111 8.14 -20.38 -0.06
N ARG A 112 8.64 -20.43 1.18
CA ARG A 112 9.83 -19.67 1.57
C ARG A 112 11.15 -20.23 1.03
N SER A 113 11.18 -21.50 0.61
CA SER A 113 12.41 -22.18 0.19
C SER A 113 13.11 -21.56 -1.03
N THR A 114 12.38 -20.77 -1.83
CA THR A 114 12.91 -20.07 -3.01
C THR A 114 13.60 -18.76 -2.67
N CYS A 115 13.41 -18.23 -1.47
CA CYS A 115 14.12 -17.06 -0.98
C CYS A 115 15.30 -17.49 -0.13
N THR A 116 16.50 -17.20 -0.62
CA THR A 116 17.77 -17.71 -0.07
C THR A 116 18.63 -16.62 0.54
N TRP A 117 18.03 -15.50 0.96
CA TRP A 117 18.76 -14.47 1.69
C TRP A 117 19.43 -15.06 2.94
N PRO A 118 20.67 -14.64 3.25
CA PRO A 118 21.31 -14.94 4.53
C PRO A 118 20.40 -14.58 5.71
N ALA A 119 20.46 -15.35 6.80
CA ALA A 119 19.58 -15.19 7.96
C ALA A 119 19.70 -13.82 8.66
N ASP A 120 20.85 -13.15 8.51
CA ASP A 120 21.16 -11.81 9.02
C ASP A 120 20.77 -10.69 8.06
N THR A 121 20.23 -11.01 6.88
CA THR A 121 19.75 -10.01 5.92
C THR A 121 18.47 -9.37 6.43
N TYR A 122 18.49 -8.06 6.62
CA TYR A 122 17.30 -7.29 6.98
C TYR A 122 16.41 -7.08 5.76
N VAL A 123 15.41 -7.96 5.58
CA VAL A 123 14.52 -7.97 4.41
C VAL A 123 13.32 -7.03 4.58
N ASP A 124 12.76 -6.96 5.78
CA ASP A 124 11.50 -6.25 6.03
C ASP A 124 11.55 -5.49 7.35
N PHE A 125 11.14 -4.22 7.30
CA PHE A 125 11.05 -3.33 8.45
C PHE A 125 9.61 -3.10 8.92
N GLN A 126 8.62 -3.60 8.18
CA GLN A 126 7.22 -3.28 8.45
C GLN A 126 6.66 -4.11 9.61
N PHE A 127 7.10 -5.36 9.70
CA PHE A 127 6.64 -6.30 10.71
C PHE A 127 7.76 -6.67 11.68
N SER A 128 7.42 -6.77 12.97
CA SER A 128 8.36 -7.20 14.02
C SER A 128 8.79 -8.65 13.80
N ASP A 129 10.06 -8.95 14.07
CA ASP A 129 10.62 -10.30 14.00
C ASP A 129 10.05 -11.24 15.09
N SER A 130 9.43 -10.66 16.12
CA SER A 130 8.82 -11.38 17.23
C SER A 130 7.35 -11.77 17.02
N LEU A 131 6.75 -11.47 15.87
CA LEU A 131 5.37 -11.85 15.57
C LEU A 131 5.25 -13.37 15.44
N GLU A 132 4.15 -13.93 15.92
CA GLU A 132 3.89 -15.38 15.92
C GLU A 132 4.05 -16.01 14.52
N TRP A 133 3.47 -15.40 13.50
CA TRP A 133 3.55 -15.90 12.12
C TRP A 133 4.95 -15.79 11.49
N VAL A 134 5.86 -15.01 12.10
CA VAL A 134 7.28 -14.93 11.69
C VAL A 134 8.08 -16.07 12.33
N LEU A 135 7.77 -16.40 13.59
CA LEU A 135 8.48 -17.41 14.37
C LEU A 135 8.02 -18.83 14.05
N GLU A 136 6.72 -19.02 13.82
CA GLU A 136 6.10 -20.32 13.62
C GLU A 136 5.22 -20.33 12.38
N ASP A 137 5.25 -21.44 11.64
CA ASP A 137 4.42 -21.58 10.46
C ASP A 137 2.94 -21.72 10.83
N ARG A 138 2.06 -21.04 10.09
CA ARG A 138 0.63 -21.23 10.27
C ARG A 138 0.24 -22.69 9.93
N PRO A 139 -0.73 -23.29 10.64
CA PRO A 139 -1.14 -24.65 10.38
C PRO A 139 -1.55 -24.87 8.92
N MET A 140 -1.15 -25.99 8.31
CA MET A 140 -1.49 -26.30 6.91
C MET A 140 -2.99 -26.21 6.64
N LEU A 141 -3.81 -26.66 7.59
CA LEU A 141 -5.25 -26.58 7.49
C LEU A 141 -5.75 -25.15 7.35
N GLU A 142 -5.17 -24.19 8.08
CA GLU A 142 -5.51 -22.77 7.93
C GLU A 142 -5.15 -22.28 6.53
N ILE A 143 -3.94 -22.59 6.04
CA ILE A 143 -3.49 -22.19 4.71
C ILE A 143 -4.42 -22.73 3.61
N GLU A 144 -4.81 -24.01 3.68
CA GLU A 144 -5.74 -24.62 2.74
C GLU A 144 -7.15 -24.02 2.81
N LEU A 145 -7.64 -23.71 4.01
CA LEU A 145 -8.93 -23.05 4.20
C LEU A 145 -8.92 -21.66 3.56
N ARG A 146 -7.91 -20.84 3.84
CA ARG A 146 -7.76 -19.50 3.24
C ARG A 146 -7.61 -19.55 1.73
N ARG A 147 -6.89 -20.56 1.22
CA ARG A 147 -6.78 -20.77 -0.22
C ARG A 147 -8.14 -21.10 -0.86
N ARG A 148 -8.92 -21.97 -0.22
CA ARG A 148 -10.26 -22.32 -0.67
C ARG A 148 -11.20 -21.12 -0.68
N GLU A 149 -11.14 -20.24 0.33
CA GLU A 149 -11.99 -19.05 0.39
C GLU A 149 -11.84 -18.16 -0.85
N TRP A 150 -10.60 -17.85 -1.27
CA TRP A 150 -10.42 -17.03 -2.47
C TRP A 150 -10.70 -17.82 -3.76
N HIS A 151 -10.48 -19.14 -3.78
CA HIS A 151 -10.94 -20.01 -4.89
C HIS A 151 -12.46 -19.95 -5.07
N ASP A 152 -13.22 -20.00 -3.98
CA ASP A 152 -14.68 -19.95 -4.00
C ASP A 152 -15.18 -18.57 -4.44
N PHE A 153 -14.51 -17.49 -4.01
CA PHE A 153 -14.78 -16.14 -4.48
C PHE A 153 -14.67 -16.03 -6.01
N ILE A 154 -13.54 -16.47 -6.59
CA ILE A 154 -13.33 -16.36 -8.04
C ILE A 154 -14.22 -17.31 -8.87
N LYS A 155 -14.73 -18.39 -8.27
CA LYS A 155 -15.60 -19.35 -8.96
C LYS A 155 -17.06 -18.91 -9.04
N GLY A 156 -17.52 -18.04 -8.14
CA GLY A 156 -18.96 -17.79 -8.05
C GLY A 156 -19.42 -16.46 -7.46
N GLN A 157 -18.52 -15.58 -7.02
CA GLN A 157 -18.91 -14.33 -6.34
C GLN A 157 -18.50 -13.06 -7.09
N MET A 158 -17.72 -13.18 -8.16
CA MET A 158 -17.33 -12.03 -8.98
C MET A 158 -18.46 -11.57 -9.90
N ILE A 159 -18.55 -10.26 -10.08
CA ILE A 159 -19.40 -9.58 -11.06
C ILE A 159 -18.84 -9.87 -12.46
N PRO A 160 -19.60 -10.52 -13.36
CA PRO A 160 -19.13 -10.81 -14.72
C PRO A 160 -18.82 -9.55 -15.51
N TYR A 161 -17.71 -9.53 -16.26
CA TYR A 161 -17.32 -8.34 -17.04
C TYR A 161 -18.38 -7.97 -18.08
N ALA A 162 -19.00 -8.95 -18.74
CA ALA A 162 -20.10 -8.72 -19.69
C ALA A 162 -21.27 -7.91 -19.11
N SER A 163 -21.48 -7.91 -17.79
CA SER A 163 -22.55 -7.11 -17.14
C SER A 163 -22.20 -5.62 -17.01
N VAL A 164 -20.92 -5.26 -17.18
CA VAL A 164 -20.38 -3.91 -16.94
C VAL A 164 -19.52 -3.39 -18.09
N GLU A 165 -19.30 -4.16 -19.15
CA GLU A 165 -18.40 -3.81 -20.26
C GLU A 165 -18.70 -2.43 -20.88
N ASN A 166 -19.97 -2.06 -20.96
CA ASN A 166 -20.43 -0.79 -21.55
C ASN A 166 -20.35 0.40 -20.57
N ARG A 167 -19.91 0.18 -19.32
CA ARG A 167 -19.77 1.24 -18.31
C ARG A 167 -18.42 1.96 -18.36
N PHE A 168 -17.44 1.38 -19.05
CA PHE A 168 -16.06 1.85 -18.99
C PHE A 168 -15.53 2.20 -20.38
N SER A 169 -14.90 3.36 -20.54
CA SER A 169 -14.28 3.77 -21.80
C SER A 169 -13.14 4.74 -21.57
N GLY A 170 -12.15 4.75 -22.48
CA GLY A 170 -11.06 5.71 -22.46
C GLY A 170 -10.09 5.56 -21.29
N ARG A 171 -9.26 6.60 -21.12
CA ARG A 171 -8.13 6.69 -20.20
C ARG A 171 -8.30 7.92 -19.31
N GLY A 172 -7.85 7.84 -18.07
CA GLY A 172 -7.91 9.00 -17.17
C GLY A 172 -7.33 8.74 -15.80
N LEU A 173 -7.13 9.81 -15.05
CA LEU A 173 -6.69 9.76 -13.66
C LEU A 173 -7.88 9.44 -12.74
N VAL A 174 -7.62 8.62 -11.73
CA VAL A 174 -8.57 8.32 -10.65
C VAL A 174 -7.92 8.75 -9.34
N ILE A 175 -8.54 9.70 -8.65
CA ILE A 175 -8.02 10.23 -7.38
C ILE A 175 -9.10 10.11 -6.31
N VAL A 176 -8.76 9.51 -5.17
CA VAL A 176 -9.63 9.53 -3.99
C VAL A 176 -9.34 10.79 -3.18
N ALA A 177 -10.31 11.71 -3.11
CA ALA A 177 -10.19 12.94 -2.33
C ALA A 177 -11.56 13.44 -1.90
N GLY A 178 -11.70 13.79 -0.63
CA GLY A 178 -12.99 14.17 -0.05
C GLY A 178 -12.91 14.96 1.25
N ASN A 179 -11.84 14.85 2.03
CA ASN A 179 -11.63 15.74 3.17
C ASN A 179 -10.85 17.02 2.76
N ALA A 180 -10.87 18.05 3.60
CA ALA A 180 -10.24 19.35 3.30
C ALA A 180 -8.77 19.21 2.88
N ASP A 181 -7.99 18.38 3.58
CA ASP A 181 -6.56 18.18 3.30
C ASP A 181 -6.34 17.51 1.94
N THR A 182 -7.07 16.43 1.65
CA THR A 182 -6.98 15.73 0.35
C THR A 182 -7.42 16.63 -0.81
N VAL A 183 -8.46 17.44 -0.64
CA VAL A 183 -8.88 18.44 -1.65
C VAL A 183 -7.77 19.45 -1.91
N MET A 184 -7.09 19.94 -0.86
CA MET A 184 -5.97 20.87 -1.04
C MET A 184 -4.80 20.23 -1.77
N ARG A 185 -4.50 18.95 -1.52
CA ARG A 185 -3.45 18.23 -2.25
C ARG A 185 -3.84 17.97 -3.71
N VAL A 186 -5.11 17.69 -4.00
CA VAL A 186 -5.60 17.62 -5.39
C VAL A 186 -5.40 18.95 -6.11
N LYS A 187 -5.59 20.10 -5.47
CA LYS A 187 -5.28 21.41 -6.09
C LYS A 187 -3.82 21.50 -6.53
N VAL A 188 -2.88 20.93 -5.78
CA VAL A 188 -1.45 20.86 -6.16
C VAL A 188 -1.26 19.99 -7.41
N ILE A 189 -1.88 18.80 -7.45
CA ILE A 189 -1.85 17.91 -8.62
C ILE A 189 -2.42 18.60 -9.86
N LEU A 190 -3.59 19.24 -9.75
CA LEU A 190 -4.26 19.89 -10.89
C LEU A 190 -3.44 21.05 -11.47
N ARG A 191 -2.84 21.89 -10.60
CA ARG A 191 -1.91 22.93 -11.06
C ARG A 191 -0.69 22.33 -11.75
N GLN A 192 -0.20 21.19 -11.27
CA GLN A 192 0.94 20.52 -11.88
C GLN A 192 0.59 19.93 -13.23
N LEU A 193 -0.57 19.28 -13.38
CA LEU A 193 -1.06 18.81 -14.69
C LEU A 193 -1.18 19.97 -15.69
N LYS A 194 -1.70 21.12 -15.24
CA LYS A 194 -1.74 22.34 -16.05
C LYS A 194 -0.35 22.86 -16.43
N LYS A 195 0.60 22.91 -15.49
CA LYS A 195 2.00 23.33 -15.73
C LYS A 195 2.70 22.39 -16.72
N LEU A 196 2.40 21.10 -16.68
CA LEU A 196 2.90 20.08 -17.61
C LEU A 196 2.23 20.12 -18.99
N GLY A 197 1.15 20.91 -19.16
CA GLY A 197 0.37 20.93 -20.40
C GLY A 197 -0.42 19.64 -20.65
N SER A 198 -0.64 18.82 -19.61
CA SER A 198 -1.35 17.55 -19.72
C SER A 198 -2.83 17.78 -20.03
N THR A 199 -3.42 16.92 -20.86
CA THR A 199 -4.86 16.93 -21.18
C THR A 199 -5.59 15.69 -20.65
N ILE A 200 -4.97 14.93 -19.74
CA ILE A 200 -5.56 13.72 -19.19
C ILE A 200 -6.80 14.07 -18.34
N PRO A 201 -7.98 13.50 -18.63
CA PRO A 201 -9.17 13.78 -17.82
C PRO A 201 -8.99 13.20 -16.41
N VAL A 202 -9.54 13.90 -15.41
CA VAL A 202 -9.47 13.50 -14.00
C VAL A 202 -10.84 13.05 -13.50
N GLU A 203 -10.89 11.97 -12.73
CA GLU A 203 -12.07 11.54 -11.98
C GLU A 203 -11.76 11.55 -10.48
N VAL A 204 -12.47 12.39 -9.73
CA VAL A 204 -12.33 12.52 -8.28
C VAL A 204 -13.42 11.70 -7.59
N HIS A 205 -13.01 10.73 -6.79
CA HIS A 205 -13.88 9.90 -5.99
C HIS A 205 -13.91 10.37 -4.54
N TYR A 206 -15.11 10.47 -3.97
CA TYR A 206 -15.33 10.94 -2.59
C TYR A 206 -16.48 10.17 -1.93
N TRP A 207 -16.72 10.42 -0.64
CA TRP A 207 -17.81 9.80 0.09
C TRP A 207 -18.85 10.80 0.59
N ASP A 208 -20.07 10.73 0.07
CA ASP A 208 -21.22 11.50 0.52
C ASP A 208 -20.92 13.01 0.62
N THR A 209 -21.11 13.66 1.78
CA THR A 209 -20.96 15.11 1.92
C THR A 209 -19.52 15.61 1.94
N GLU A 210 -18.53 14.75 1.69
CA GLU A 210 -17.12 15.11 1.65
C GLU A 210 -16.81 16.16 0.56
N MET A 211 -17.43 16.03 -0.61
CA MET A 211 -17.25 16.99 -1.71
C MET A 211 -18.51 17.83 -1.89
N ASN A 212 -18.39 19.15 -1.80
CA ASN A 212 -19.49 20.09 -2.05
C ASN A 212 -19.31 20.88 -3.35
N ILE A 213 -20.36 21.55 -3.81
CA ILE A 213 -20.39 22.30 -5.08
C ILE A 213 -19.28 23.38 -5.14
N GLY A 214 -18.97 24.03 -4.01
CA GLY A 214 -17.91 25.03 -3.95
C GLY A 214 -16.53 24.41 -4.16
N ALA A 215 -16.25 23.29 -3.49
CA ALA A 215 -15.00 22.55 -3.69
C ALA A 215 -14.86 22.03 -5.14
N MET A 216 -15.96 21.54 -5.74
CA MET A 216 -15.96 21.13 -7.16
C MET A 216 -15.67 22.31 -8.09
N ALA A 217 -16.31 23.46 -7.87
CA ALA A 217 -16.06 24.68 -8.65
C ALA A 217 -14.62 25.16 -8.54
N ASP A 218 -14.04 25.12 -7.34
CA ASP A 218 -12.63 25.44 -7.10
C ASP A 218 -11.67 24.52 -7.88
N LEU A 219 -11.97 23.22 -7.94
CA LEU A 219 -11.15 22.25 -8.67
C LEU A 219 -11.28 22.44 -10.20
N ASN A 220 -12.50 22.61 -10.72
CA ASN A 220 -12.75 22.85 -12.15
C ASN A 220 -12.08 24.15 -12.64
N ALA A 221 -11.99 25.17 -11.79
CA ALA A 221 -11.27 26.41 -12.15
C ALA A 221 -9.76 26.20 -12.37
N LEU A 222 -9.17 25.14 -11.81
CA LEU A 222 -7.74 24.84 -11.95
C LEU A 222 -7.44 23.98 -13.17
N TYR A 223 -8.33 23.05 -13.53
CA TYR A 223 -8.10 22.05 -14.57
C TYR A 223 -9.42 21.49 -15.10
N GLU A 224 -9.47 21.16 -16.40
CA GLU A 224 -10.62 20.52 -17.03
C GLU A 224 -10.17 19.53 -18.13
N PRO A 225 -10.92 18.43 -18.37
CA PRO A 225 -12.18 18.07 -17.71
C PRO A 225 -11.95 17.29 -16.39
N ILE A 226 -12.81 17.56 -15.40
CA ILE A 226 -12.89 16.80 -14.14
C ILE A 226 -14.28 16.19 -14.00
N TYR A 227 -14.32 14.94 -13.59
CA TYR A 227 -15.52 14.20 -13.26
C TYR A 227 -15.53 13.84 -11.77
N TYR A 228 -16.73 13.66 -11.22
CA TYR A 228 -16.92 13.41 -9.80
C TYR A 228 -17.75 12.16 -9.60
N ASN A 229 -17.31 11.28 -8.71
CA ASN A 229 -18.04 10.07 -8.35
C ASN A 229 -18.18 9.91 -6.83
N ASP A 230 -19.42 9.86 -6.36
CA ASP A 230 -19.74 9.60 -4.95
C ASP A 230 -19.84 8.09 -4.72
N LEU A 231 -18.89 7.54 -3.97
CA LEU A 231 -18.80 6.12 -3.64
C LEU A 231 -19.89 5.64 -2.67
N SER A 232 -20.65 6.56 -2.06
CA SER A 232 -21.76 6.21 -1.16
C SER A 232 -23.08 5.89 -1.87
N LYS A 233 -23.18 6.18 -3.18
CA LYS A 233 -24.44 6.12 -3.93
C LYS A 233 -24.66 4.77 -4.64
N ASP A 234 -25.93 4.47 -4.91
CA ASP A 234 -26.38 3.18 -5.45
C ASP A 234 -26.00 2.95 -6.92
N HIS A 235 -25.54 3.97 -7.65
CA HIS A 235 -25.14 3.80 -9.06
C HIS A 235 -23.80 3.07 -9.23
N ASN A 236 -23.02 2.93 -8.15
CA ASN A 236 -21.74 2.22 -8.17
C ASN A 236 -21.93 0.73 -8.49
N VAL A 237 -20.99 0.13 -9.21
CA VAL A 237 -20.97 -1.32 -9.52
C VAL A 237 -20.63 -2.11 -8.26
N VAL A 238 -19.59 -1.66 -7.55
CA VAL A 238 -19.06 -2.30 -6.36
C VAL A 238 -19.37 -1.42 -5.17
N HIS A 239 -20.12 -1.97 -4.23
CA HIS A 239 -20.48 -1.28 -2.99
C HIS A 239 -19.52 -1.69 -1.88
N ILE A 240 -18.99 -0.69 -1.19
CA ILE A 240 -18.14 -0.88 -0.02
C ILE A 240 -18.79 -0.27 1.21
N LYS A 241 -18.35 -0.70 2.38
CA LYS A 241 -18.64 0.00 3.63
C LYS A 241 -17.46 0.90 3.94
N LYS A 242 -17.72 2.17 4.19
CA LYS A 242 -16.74 3.06 4.79
C LYS A 242 -16.71 2.77 6.28
N ASP A 243 -15.56 2.35 6.78
CA ASP A 243 -15.38 2.24 8.21
C ASP A 243 -15.43 3.65 8.80
N GLY A 244 -16.01 3.79 10.00
CA GLY A 244 -16.25 5.09 10.62
C GLY A 244 -14.98 5.95 10.73
N ILE A 245 -15.10 7.15 11.30
CA ILE A 245 -14.04 8.20 11.36
C ILE A 245 -12.67 7.70 11.86
N PHE A 246 -12.61 6.57 12.58
CA PHE A 246 -11.39 6.00 13.17
C PHE A 246 -10.74 4.86 12.36
N GLY A 247 -11.33 4.40 11.26
CA GLY A 247 -10.77 3.35 10.40
C GLY A 247 -9.86 3.89 9.30
N ILE A 248 -8.78 3.17 8.97
CA ILE A 248 -7.98 3.47 7.78
C ILE A 248 -8.77 2.96 6.57
N ASN A 249 -9.26 3.88 5.73
CA ASN A 249 -10.22 3.55 4.67
C ASN A 249 -9.55 3.11 3.35
N TYR A 250 -8.67 2.09 3.39
CA TYR A 250 -7.99 1.55 2.19
C TYR A 250 -8.98 1.07 1.10
N GLN A 251 -10.19 0.68 1.49
CA GLN A 251 -11.26 0.25 0.58
C GLN A 251 -11.67 1.30 -0.45
N LEU A 252 -11.44 2.59 -0.17
CA LEU A 252 -11.86 3.64 -1.09
C LEU A 252 -11.07 3.60 -2.41
N LYS A 253 -9.79 3.20 -2.39
CA LYS A 253 -8.95 3.10 -3.59
C LYS A 253 -9.42 1.99 -4.53
N THR A 254 -9.65 0.80 -3.97
CA THR A 254 -10.15 -0.36 -4.74
C THR A 254 -11.55 -0.08 -5.30
N ALA A 255 -12.43 0.54 -4.51
CA ALA A 255 -13.75 0.97 -4.95
C ALA A 255 -13.69 2.06 -6.02
N ALA A 256 -12.80 3.05 -5.89
CA ALA A 256 -12.64 4.10 -6.89
C ALA A 256 -12.21 3.53 -8.24
N LEU A 257 -11.24 2.62 -8.24
CA LEU A 257 -10.76 1.98 -9.45
C LEU A 257 -11.86 1.15 -10.15
N LEU A 258 -12.56 0.29 -9.40
CA LEU A 258 -13.64 -0.55 -9.92
C LEU A 258 -14.83 0.28 -10.44
N ASN A 259 -15.20 1.35 -9.73
CA ASN A 259 -16.34 2.21 -10.08
C ASN A 259 -15.98 3.37 -11.02
N SER A 260 -14.71 3.57 -11.36
CA SER A 260 -14.28 4.61 -12.30
C SER A 260 -14.87 4.40 -13.69
N ARG A 261 -15.13 5.48 -14.42
CA ARG A 261 -15.60 5.44 -15.82
C ARG A 261 -14.54 4.99 -16.82
N TRP A 262 -13.27 5.01 -16.46
CA TRP A 262 -12.18 4.73 -17.40
C TRP A 262 -12.07 3.24 -17.67
N ALA A 263 -11.80 2.86 -18.92
CA ALA A 263 -11.41 1.48 -19.24
C ALA A 263 -9.98 1.22 -18.78
N GLU A 264 -9.11 2.23 -18.92
CA GLU A 264 -7.70 2.19 -18.55
C GLU A 264 -7.40 3.29 -17.51
N PRO A 265 -7.81 3.14 -16.23
CA PRO A 265 -7.52 4.10 -15.18
C PRO A 265 -6.05 4.10 -14.74
N LEU A 266 -5.50 5.29 -14.51
CA LEU A 266 -4.31 5.53 -13.70
C LEU A 266 -4.75 6.00 -12.31
N LEU A 267 -4.67 5.13 -11.32
CA LEU A 267 -4.90 5.51 -9.93
C LEU A 267 -3.76 6.41 -9.46
N LEU A 268 -4.09 7.47 -8.73
CA LEU A 268 -3.11 8.40 -8.17
C LEU A 268 -3.58 8.87 -6.78
N ASP A 269 -2.71 8.74 -5.78
CA ASP A 269 -2.96 9.28 -4.45
C ASP A 269 -2.96 10.81 -4.46
N SER A 270 -3.74 11.40 -3.54
CA SER A 270 -3.85 12.86 -3.47
C SER A 270 -2.53 13.57 -3.15
N ASP A 271 -1.59 12.91 -2.47
CA ASP A 271 -0.24 13.36 -2.13
C ASP A 271 0.84 12.87 -3.12
N ASN A 272 0.44 12.47 -4.33
CA ASN A 272 1.36 11.99 -5.35
C ASN A 272 1.41 12.91 -6.57
N ILE A 273 2.49 13.68 -6.71
CA ILE A 273 2.60 14.75 -7.71
C ILE A 273 3.22 14.20 -9.00
N PRO A 274 2.53 14.31 -10.16
CA PRO A 274 3.13 13.96 -11.45
C PRO A 274 4.30 14.87 -11.82
N ILE A 275 5.44 14.29 -12.20
CA ILE A 275 6.64 15.02 -12.60
C ILE A 275 6.73 15.19 -14.13
N LEU A 276 6.01 14.35 -14.86
CA LEU A 276 5.83 14.40 -16.31
C LEU A 276 4.35 14.24 -16.67
N ASP A 277 3.97 14.53 -17.91
CA ASP A 277 2.61 14.30 -18.39
C ASP A 277 2.23 12.80 -18.26
N PRO A 278 1.24 12.43 -17.43
CA PRO A 278 0.89 11.03 -17.21
C PRO A 278 0.44 10.28 -18.47
N THR A 279 0.02 10.98 -19.53
CA THR A 279 -0.42 10.34 -20.77
C THR A 279 0.67 9.49 -21.42
N VAL A 280 1.94 9.84 -21.22
CA VAL A 280 3.07 9.09 -21.80
C VAL A 280 3.19 7.67 -21.25
N LEU A 281 2.61 7.40 -20.07
CA LEU A 281 2.70 6.09 -19.42
C LEU A 281 1.90 5.02 -20.17
N TYR A 282 0.83 5.42 -20.86
CA TYR A 282 0.02 4.50 -21.68
C TYR A 282 0.75 4.01 -22.93
N ASP A 283 1.81 4.69 -23.34
CA ASP A 283 2.63 4.31 -24.49
C ASP A 283 3.91 3.57 -24.08
N SER A 284 4.10 3.36 -22.76
CA SER A 284 5.26 2.62 -22.26
C SER A 284 5.23 1.17 -22.74
N LEU A 285 6.42 0.60 -22.97
CA LEU A 285 6.58 -0.80 -23.33
C LEU A 285 6.05 -1.71 -22.21
N GLN A 286 6.26 -1.33 -20.95
CA GLN A 286 5.71 -2.08 -19.82
C GLN A 286 4.17 -2.10 -19.85
N TYR A 287 3.51 -0.98 -20.12
CA TYR A 287 2.05 -0.97 -20.17
C TYR A 287 1.49 -1.66 -21.42
N THR A 288 2.11 -1.45 -22.59
CA THR A 288 1.63 -2.05 -23.84
C THR A 288 1.86 -3.56 -23.92
N GLU A 289 2.84 -4.12 -23.19
CA GLU A 289 3.05 -5.56 -23.07
C GLU A 289 2.20 -6.19 -21.97
N TYR A 290 2.11 -5.57 -20.78
CA TYR A 290 1.49 -6.19 -19.61
C TYR A 290 0.07 -5.71 -19.30
N HIS A 291 -0.33 -4.55 -19.81
CA HIS A 291 -1.62 -3.88 -19.57
C HIS A 291 -1.95 -3.59 -18.09
N ALA A 292 -1.01 -3.87 -17.19
CA ALA A 292 -1.02 -3.54 -15.78
C ALA A 292 0.41 -3.18 -15.39
N VAL A 293 0.62 -2.00 -14.79
CA VAL A 293 1.93 -1.54 -14.32
C VAL A 293 1.83 -1.17 -12.84
N PHE A 294 2.66 -1.84 -12.03
CA PHE A 294 2.79 -1.61 -10.61
C PHE A 294 4.17 -1.05 -10.30
N TRP A 295 4.20 -0.01 -9.48
CA TRP A 295 5.45 0.60 -9.03
C TRP A 295 5.93 -0.09 -7.76
N PRO A 296 7.26 -0.26 -7.59
CA PRO A 296 7.79 -0.85 -6.38
C PRO A 296 7.68 0.13 -5.20
N ASP A 297 7.42 -0.43 -4.03
CA ASP A 297 7.59 0.21 -2.72
C ASP A 297 9.04 0.00 -2.23
N ILE A 298 9.38 0.65 -1.13
CA ILE A 298 10.68 0.52 -0.48
C ILE A 298 10.80 -0.78 0.31
N ALA A 299 9.67 -1.39 0.69
CA ALA A 299 9.64 -2.59 1.49
C ALA A 299 9.69 -3.89 0.66
N ARG A 300 10.00 -4.99 1.34
CA ARG A 300 9.91 -6.35 0.80
C ARG A 300 9.11 -7.23 1.75
N THR A 301 8.44 -8.22 1.17
CA THR A 301 7.72 -9.21 1.98
C THR A 301 8.68 -10.26 2.51
N ARG A 302 8.60 -10.52 3.82
CA ARG A 302 9.36 -11.59 4.49
C ARG A 302 9.13 -12.95 3.82
N PRO A 303 10.14 -13.84 3.74
CA PRO A 303 9.94 -15.21 3.28
C PRO A 303 8.91 -15.99 4.09
N GLN A 304 8.82 -15.71 5.40
CA GLN A 304 7.91 -16.38 6.34
C GLN A 304 6.44 -15.94 6.17
N ASN A 305 6.16 -14.94 5.35
CA ASN A 305 4.81 -14.40 5.23
C ASN A 305 3.81 -15.46 4.74
N PRO A 306 2.70 -15.73 5.45
CA PRO A 306 1.68 -16.71 5.07
C PRO A 306 1.08 -16.46 3.69
N ALA A 307 1.04 -15.21 3.23
CA ALA A 307 0.49 -14.83 1.93
C ALA A 307 1.10 -15.63 0.77
N TRP A 308 2.42 -15.89 0.83
CA TRP A 308 3.10 -16.70 -0.18
C TRP A 308 2.43 -18.07 -0.34
N ALA A 309 2.20 -18.78 0.76
CA ALA A 309 1.55 -20.09 0.72
C ALA A 309 0.06 -19.97 0.36
N ILE A 310 -0.69 -19.05 0.96
CA ILE A 310 -2.14 -18.86 0.73
C ILE A 310 -2.43 -18.63 -0.76
N PHE A 311 -1.63 -17.79 -1.43
CA PHE A 311 -1.76 -17.48 -2.85
C PHE A 311 -0.93 -18.42 -3.75
N ASN A 312 -0.44 -19.51 -3.17
CA ASN A 312 0.32 -20.56 -3.84
C ASN A 312 1.56 -20.03 -4.61
N THR A 313 2.16 -18.96 -4.11
CA THR A 313 3.24 -18.22 -4.78
C THR A 313 4.54 -18.47 -4.03
N PRO A 314 5.56 -19.09 -4.67
CA PRO A 314 6.88 -19.16 -4.07
C PRO A 314 7.42 -17.76 -3.80
N CYS A 315 8.14 -17.59 -2.70
CA CYS A 315 8.77 -16.33 -2.33
C CYS A 315 9.70 -15.84 -3.45
N ARG A 316 9.73 -14.53 -3.68
CA ARG A 316 10.44 -13.92 -4.81
C ARG A 316 11.53 -12.98 -4.33
N MET A 317 12.78 -13.32 -4.64
CA MET A 317 13.93 -12.48 -4.26
C MET A 317 14.03 -11.21 -5.10
N ALA A 318 13.69 -11.30 -6.37
CA ALA A 318 13.74 -10.18 -7.32
C ALA A 318 12.43 -9.38 -7.36
N GLU A 319 11.77 -9.21 -6.21
CA GLU A 319 10.50 -8.49 -6.11
C GLU A 319 10.47 -7.62 -4.84
N TYR A 320 10.16 -6.34 -5.03
CA TYR A 320 9.76 -5.43 -3.96
C TYR A 320 8.24 -5.45 -3.81
N GLU A 321 7.75 -5.00 -2.66
CA GLU A 321 6.31 -4.77 -2.51
C GLU A 321 5.83 -3.71 -3.49
N GLN A 322 4.52 -3.59 -3.67
CA GLN A 322 3.93 -2.60 -4.56
C GLN A 322 3.61 -1.32 -3.78
N GLU A 323 3.90 -0.17 -4.38
CA GLU A 323 3.42 1.15 -3.94
C GLU A 323 2.08 1.44 -4.65
N SER A 324 0.97 1.53 -3.89
CA SER A 324 -0.35 1.81 -4.46
C SER A 324 -0.68 3.30 -4.59
N GLY A 325 0.25 4.19 -4.23
CA GLY A 325 0.15 5.61 -4.53
C GLY A 325 0.00 5.91 -6.02
N GLN A 326 0.42 4.97 -6.89
CA GLN A 326 0.15 4.98 -8.33
C GLN A 326 0.08 3.56 -8.89
N LEU A 327 -0.92 3.29 -9.72
CA LEU A 327 -0.97 2.08 -10.55
C LEU A 327 -1.74 2.35 -11.83
N LEU A 328 -1.36 1.66 -12.90
CA LEU A 328 -1.99 1.78 -14.22
C LEU A 328 -2.51 0.41 -14.64
N VAL A 329 -3.79 0.30 -15.03
CA VAL A 329 -4.40 -1.01 -15.33
C VAL A 329 -5.47 -0.92 -16.40
N ASP A 330 -5.54 -1.92 -17.28
CA ASP A 330 -6.66 -2.14 -18.20
C ASP A 330 -7.78 -2.97 -17.52
N LYS A 331 -8.89 -2.31 -17.18
CA LYS A 331 -10.04 -2.96 -16.54
C LYS A 331 -10.75 -3.94 -17.45
N LYS A 332 -10.67 -3.79 -18.78
CA LYS A 332 -11.27 -4.75 -19.70
C LYS A 332 -10.65 -6.14 -19.55
N ARG A 333 -9.34 -6.18 -19.27
CA ARG A 333 -8.58 -7.43 -19.09
C ARG A 333 -8.62 -7.92 -17.65
N PHE A 334 -8.42 -7.01 -16.71
CA PHE A 334 -8.14 -7.36 -15.32
C PHE A 334 -9.30 -7.07 -14.36
N TRP A 335 -10.54 -7.01 -14.87
CA TRP A 335 -11.75 -6.82 -14.07
C TRP A 335 -11.85 -7.79 -12.88
N TYR A 336 -11.52 -9.07 -13.11
CA TYR A 336 -11.57 -10.10 -12.07
C TYR A 336 -10.42 -9.98 -11.05
N HIS A 337 -9.22 -9.60 -11.49
CA HIS A 337 -8.09 -9.37 -10.60
C HIS A 337 -8.34 -8.20 -9.66
N LEU A 338 -8.92 -7.12 -10.17
CA LEU A 338 -9.31 -5.96 -9.36
C LEU A 338 -10.39 -6.30 -8.33
N GLN A 339 -11.34 -7.16 -8.68
CA GLN A 339 -12.34 -7.66 -7.73
C GLN A 339 -11.71 -8.52 -6.64
N LEU A 340 -10.76 -9.40 -6.97
CA LEU A 340 -10.04 -10.17 -5.96
C LEU A 340 -9.24 -9.25 -5.02
N ALA A 341 -8.52 -8.26 -5.56
CA ALA A 341 -7.81 -7.27 -4.74
C ALA A 341 -8.78 -6.50 -3.81
N SER A 342 -9.93 -6.09 -4.32
CA SER A 342 -10.99 -5.45 -3.53
C SER A 342 -11.54 -6.36 -2.44
N TRP A 343 -11.84 -7.62 -2.75
CA TRP A 343 -12.34 -8.61 -1.80
C TRP A 343 -11.35 -8.86 -0.66
N LEU A 344 -10.07 -9.07 -1.01
CA LEU A 344 -8.97 -9.25 -0.07
C LEU A 344 -8.85 -8.05 0.87
N ASN A 345 -8.94 -6.84 0.32
CA ASN A 345 -8.78 -5.61 1.07
C ASN A 345 -9.99 -5.27 1.96
N ASN A 346 -11.20 -5.61 1.52
CA ASN A 346 -12.43 -5.11 2.14
C ASN A 346 -13.10 -6.17 3.00
N GLU A 347 -13.44 -7.31 2.42
CA GLU A 347 -14.21 -8.36 3.07
C GLU A 347 -13.33 -9.26 3.94
N GLN A 348 -12.09 -9.48 3.50
CA GLN A 348 -11.07 -10.24 4.23
C GLN A 348 -9.98 -9.37 4.86
N GLY A 349 -10.08 -8.03 4.74
CA GLY A 349 -9.02 -7.11 5.13
C GLY A 349 -8.55 -7.30 6.56
N LYS A 350 -9.46 -7.60 7.49
CA LYS A 350 -9.13 -7.87 8.89
C LYS A 350 -8.08 -8.99 9.05
N TYR A 351 -8.20 -10.07 8.28
CA TYR A 351 -7.27 -11.20 8.36
C TYR A 351 -5.94 -10.87 7.68
N TYR A 352 -5.99 -10.40 6.43
CA TYR A 352 -4.77 -10.16 5.67
C TYR A 352 -3.95 -8.99 6.22
N ASN A 353 -4.57 -7.99 6.85
CA ASN A 353 -3.86 -6.86 7.48
C ASN A 353 -3.01 -7.26 8.71
N GLU A 354 -3.08 -8.52 9.18
CA GLU A 354 -2.18 -9.03 10.22
C GLU A 354 -0.74 -9.25 9.71
N PHE A 355 -0.56 -9.40 8.39
CA PHE A 355 0.73 -9.74 7.77
C PHE A 355 0.94 -9.09 6.40
N LEU A 356 0.00 -8.29 5.88
CA LEU A 356 0.11 -7.47 4.68
C LEU A 356 -0.34 -6.04 5.00
N LEU A 357 0.07 -5.05 4.19
CA LEU A 357 -0.30 -3.65 4.43
C LEU A 357 -1.37 -3.15 3.44
N GLY A 358 -2.63 -3.53 3.66
CA GLY A 358 -3.76 -2.94 2.95
C GLY A 358 -3.69 -3.09 1.44
N ASP A 359 -4.25 -2.11 0.71
CA ASP A 359 -4.50 -2.21 -0.73
C ASP A 359 -3.23 -2.43 -1.56
N LYS A 360 -2.09 -1.89 -1.11
CA LYS A 360 -0.81 -2.01 -1.82
C LYS A 360 -0.40 -3.46 -2.02
N ASP A 361 -0.54 -4.28 -0.99
CA ASP A 361 -0.20 -5.70 -1.06
C ASP A 361 -1.34 -6.52 -1.68
N MET A 362 -2.60 -6.12 -1.51
CA MET A 362 -3.74 -6.86 -2.07
C MET A 362 -3.77 -6.80 -3.60
N PHE A 363 -3.39 -5.69 -4.23
CA PHE A 363 -3.25 -5.65 -5.70
C PHE A 363 -2.18 -6.64 -6.17
N ARG A 364 -0.98 -6.57 -5.59
CA ARG A 364 0.14 -7.43 -5.95
C ARG A 364 -0.19 -8.92 -5.76
N PHE A 365 -0.73 -9.29 -4.60
CA PHE A 365 -1.05 -10.69 -4.32
C PHE A 365 -2.25 -11.21 -5.10
N ALA A 366 -3.22 -10.36 -5.50
CA ALA A 366 -4.27 -10.79 -6.43
C ALA A 366 -3.69 -11.21 -7.79
N TRP A 367 -2.71 -10.48 -8.34
CA TRP A 367 -2.02 -10.87 -9.58
C TRP A 367 -1.22 -12.17 -9.42
N HIS A 368 -0.55 -12.34 -8.28
CA HIS A 368 0.20 -13.57 -7.99
C HIS A 368 -0.72 -14.78 -7.85
N ALA A 369 -1.81 -14.64 -7.09
CA ALA A 369 -2.82 -15.68 -6.91
C ALA A 369 -3.37 -16.15 -8.27
N LEU A 370 -3.66 -15.19 -9.15
CA LEU A 370 -4.21 -15.42 -10.49
C LEU A 370 -3.16 -15.68 -11.58
N ARG A 371 -1.90 -15.95 -11.21
CA ARG A 371 -0.80 -16.31 -12.13
C ARG A 371 -0.63 -15.38 -13.32
N THR A 372 -0.84 -14.09 -13.08
CA THR A 372 -0.79 -13.07 -14.12
C THR A 372 0.41 -12.15 -13.89
N LYS A 373 1.21 -11.94 -14.94
CA LYS A 373 2.35 -11.02 -14.91
C LYS A 373 1.86 -9.57 -14.97
N PHE A 374 2.63 -8.65 -14.41
CA PHE A 374 2.43 -7.21 -14.51
C PHE A 374 3.77 -6.54 -14.84
N GLY A 375 3.71 -5.37 -15.45
CA GLY A 375 4.87 -4.55 -15.74
C GLY A 375 5.33 -3.78 -14.50
N THR A 376 6.61 -3.44 -14.45
CA THR A 376 7.19 -2.60 -13.40
C THR A 376 8.20 -1.66 -14.03
N PRO A 377 8.49 -0.51 -13.39
CA PRO A 377 9.69 0.25 -13.74
C PRO A 377 10.95 -0.59 -13.61
N LYS A 378 11.90 -0.34 -14.52
CA LYS A 378 13.24 -0.97 -14.44
C LYS A 378 14.03 -0.49 -13.22
N LYS A 379 13.81 0.77 -12.83
CA LYS A 379 14.45 1.39 -11.68
C LYS A 379 13.59 1.27 -10.43
N TRP A 380 14.20 0.87 -9.34
CA TRP A 380 13.65 0.99 -8.01
C TRP A 380 13.50 2.46 -7.60
N LEU A 381 12.66 2.74 -6.61
CA LEU A 381 12.35 4.10 -6.18
C LEU A 381 13.57 4.82 -5.59
N THR A 382 13.46 6.15 -5.49
CA THR A 382 14.44 6.99 -4.78
C THR A 382 13.79 7.67 -3.59
N SER A 383 14.42 7.59 -2.42
CA SER A 383 13.97 8.30 -1.23
C SER A 383 14.31 9.78 -1.36
N VAL A 384 13.33 10.65 -1.17
CA VAL A 384 13.45 12.11 -1.26
C VAL A 384 13.05 12.73 0.09
N GLY A 385 13.81 13.73 0.52
CA GLY A 385 13.72 14.21 1.88
C GLY A 385 14.51 15.47 2.19
N THR A 386 14.80 15.65 3.48
CA THR A 386 15.70 16.68 3.99
C THR A 386 16.89 16.08 4.71
N GLU A 387 18.05 16.68 4.59
CA GLU A 387 19.16 16.45 5.50
C GLU A 387 19.43 17.71 6.33
N ASN A 388 19.51 17.53 7.65
CA ASN A 388 19.77 18.58 8.63
C ASN A 388 20.78 18.07 9.65
N ASP A 389 21.96 18.70 9.71
CA ASP A 389 23.05 18.35 10.64
C ASP A 389 23.40 16.84 10.64
N GLY A 390 23.47 16.24 9.45
CA GLY A 390 23.74 14.81 9.24
C GLY A 390 22.54 13.90 9.50
N PHE A 391 21.38 14.43 9.87
CA PHE A 391 20.14 13.68 9.98
C PHE A 391 19.34 13.77 8.68
N TYR A 392 19.35 12.68 7.90
CA TYR A 392 18.48 12.53 6.74
C TYR A 392 17.07 12.07 7.14
N CYS A 393 16.01 12.72 6.64
CA CYS A 393 14.63 12.26 6.74
C CYS A 393 14.03 12.08 5.35
N GLY A 394 13.96 10.84 4.86
CA GLY A 394 13.26 10.50 3.62
C GLY A 394 11.76 10.49 3.85
N HIS A 395 11.04 11.49 3.34
CA HIS A 395 9.60 11.65 3.58
C HIS A 395 8.75 11.49 2.32
N SER A 396 9.39 11.37 1.16
CA SER A 396 8.77 11.22 -0.15
C SER A 396 9.50 10.18 -0.99
N PHE A 397 8.83 9.61 -1.99
CA PHE A 397 9.40 8.68 -2.95
C PHE A 397 9.33 9.23 -4.37
N ALA A 398 10.48 9.36 -5.02
CA ALA A 398 10.54 9.57 -6.46
C ALA A 398 10.40 8.22 -7.17
N GLN A 399 9.35 8.11 -7.97
CA GLN A 399 8.92 6.91 -8.68
C GLN A 399 9.15 7.10 -10.17
N TYR A 400 9.67 6.08 -10.85
CA TYR A 400 10.24 6.22 -12.19
C TYR A 400 9.26 5.86 -13.32
N HIS A 401 9.45 6.48 -14.48
CA HIS A 401 8.82 6.07 -15.73
C HIS A 401 9.20 4.60 -16.02
N PRO A 402 8.25 3.77 -16.51
CA PRO A 402 8.48 2.33 -16.59
C PRO A 402 9.69 1.92 -17.45
N ASP A 403 10.00 2.70 -18.49
CA ASP A 403 10.98 2.31 -19.52
C ASP A 403 12.34 3.01 -19.48
N ASP A 404 12.38 4.28 -19.08
CA ASP A 404 13.44 5.22 -19.47
C ASP A 404 14.11 5.96 -18.29
N GLY A 405 13.71 5.66 -17.06
CA GLY A 405 14.38 6.15 -15.85
C GLY A 405 14.18 7.64 -15.55
N ARG A 406 13.31 8.35 -16.27
CA ARG A 406 12.83 9.68 -15.82
C ARG A 406 11.96 9.51 -14.57
N VAL A 407 11.98 10.47 -13.66
CA VAL A 407 11.01 10.46 -12.54
C VAL A 407 9.62 10.75 -13.11
N ALA A 408 8.67 9.86 -12.85
CA ALA A 408 7.28 9.99 -13.25
C ALA A 408 6.42 10.64 -12.16
N PHE A 409 6.68 10.31 -10.89
CA PHE A 409 5.90 10.78 -9.77
C PHE A 409 6.78 11.09 -8.56
N LEU A 410 6.28 11.98 -7.69
CA LEU A 410 6.83 12.25 -6.38
C LEU A 410 5.74 12.06 -5.32
N HIS A 411 5.78 10.93 -4.64
CA HIS A 411 4.79 10.51 -3.66
C HIS A 411 5.19 10.95 -2.24
N GLY A 412 4.42 11.84 -1.61
CA GLY A 412 4.68 12.40 -0.28
C GLY A 412 4.23 11.54 0.91
N GLY A 413 4.41 10.22 0.83
CA GLY A 413 3.78 9.25 1.74
C GLY A 413 3.96 9.55 3.24
N LEU A 414 5.18 9.92 3.67
CA LEU A 414 5.49 10.20 5.08
C LEU A 414 5.52 11.70 5.42
N ALA A 415 5.50 12.59 4.43
CA ALA A 415 5.51 14.04 4.63
C ALA A 415 4.33 14.53 5.49
N LYS A 416 3.20 13.82 5.45
CA LYS A 416 2.02 14.08 6.28
C LYS A 416 2.22 13.85 7.79
N THR A 417 3.29 13.17 8.19
CA THR A 417 3.64 12.93 9.60
C THR A 417 4.46 14.07 10.21
N ALA A 418 4.96 14.99 9.38
CA ALA A 418 5.79 16.08 9.82
C ALA A 418 4.99 17.17 10.55
N SER A 419 5.57 17.69 11.63
CA SER A 419 5.07 18.91 12.26
C SER A 419 5.18 20.10 11.32
N LEU A 420 4.16 20.97 11.30
CA LEU A 420 4.18 22.21 10.54
C LEU A 420 5.33 23.14 10.98
N GLU A 421 5.76 23.07 12.24
CA GLU A 421 6.91 23.84 12.73
C GLU A 421 8.22 23.40 12.04
N VAL A 422 8.42 22.08 11.91
CA VAL A 422 9.59 21.49 11.25
C VAL A 422 9.57 21.79 9.76
N MET A 423 8.41 21.64 9.12
CA MET A 423 8.22 21.96 7.71
C MET A 423 8.47 23.45 7.43
N ARG A 424 7.97 24.33 8.29
CA ARG A 424 8.17 25.78 8.20
C ARG A 424 9.63 26.17 8.33
N TRP A 425 10.34 25.62 9.33
CA TRP A 425 11.76 25.91 9.49
C TRP A 425 12.57 25.45 8.26
N ASN A 426 12.28 24.27 7.73
CA ASN A 426 12.93 23.80 6.50
C ASN A 426 12.62 24.74 5.31
N ARG A 427 11.36 25.14 5.11
CA ARG A 427 10.93 26.06 4.04
C ARG A 427 11.58 27.44 4.13
N ASP A 428 11.58 28.03 5.33
CA ASP A 428 11.90 29.45 5.55
C ASP A 428 13.40 29.67 5.84
N VAL A 429 14.06 28.70 6.48
CA VAL A 429 15.47 28.83 6.90
C VAL A 429 16.40 27.99 6.04
N LYS A 430 16.01 26.78 5.68
CA LYS A 430 16.86 25.85 4.91
C LYS A 430 16.62 25.89 3.40
N GLY A 431 15.65 26.69 2.95
CA GLY A 431 15.33 26.92 1.54
C GLY A 431 14.32 25.94 0.94
N GLY A 432 13.81 24.98 1.71
CA GLY A 432 12.84 23.99 1.21
C GLY A 432 12.73 22.72 2.03
N TYR A 433 11.72 21.92 1.74
CA TYR A 433 11.48 20.62 2.35
C TYR A 433 11.82 19.48 1.37
N LEU A 434 11.82 19.72 0.06
CA LEU A 434 12.32 18.77 -0.94
C LEU A 434 13.74 19.17 -1.35
N ARG A 435 14.75 18.71 -0.61
CA ARG A 435 16.14 19.18 -0.80
C ARG A 435 17.17 18.09 -1.06
N HIS A 436 16.96 16.89 -0.54
CA HIS A 436 17.93 15.81 -0.61
C HIS A 436 17.30 14.51 -1.11
N TYR A 437 18.12 13.60 -1.60
CA TYR A 437 17.68 12.26 -1.96
C TYR A 437 18.73 11.19 -1.58
N LYS A 438 18.25 9.97 -1.34
CA LYS A 438 19.06 8.75 -1.25
C LYS A 438 18.58 7.76 -2.31
N ARG A 439 19.52 7.26 -3.12
CA ARG A 439 19.25 6.33 -4.23
C ARG A 439 20.16 5.12 -4.12
N ALA A 440 19.58 3.93 -4.17
CA ALA A 440 20.32 2.69 -4.14
C ALA A 440 21.31 2.59 -5.32
N LEU A 441 22.49 2.03 -5.08
CA LEU A 441 23.48 1.78 -6.13
C LEU A 441 23.04 0.69 -7.11
N SER A 442 22.17 -0.22 -6.67
CA SER A 442 21.66 -1.37 -7.41
C SER A 442 20.19 -1.18 -7.82
N GLU A 443 19.80 0.03 -8.21
CA GLU A 443 18.41 0.38 -8.52
C GLU A 443 17.77 -0.45 -9.65
N GLU A 444 18.56 -1.08 -10.53
CA GLU A 444 18.07 -1.97 -11.59
C GLU A 444 18.34 -3.47 -11.31
N SER A 445 18.78 -3.80 -10.09
CA SER A 445 19.08 -5.18 -9.66
C SER A 445 18.19 -5.56 -8.48
N PRO A 446 16.90 -5.88 -8.73
CA PRO A 446 15.91 -6.11 -7.69
C PRO A 446 16.16 -7.37 -6.85
N GLU A 447 17.13 -8.21 -7.17
CA GLU A 447 17.61 -9.31 -6.35
C GLU A 447 18.53 -8.87 -5.20
N VAL A 448 19.14 -7.69 -5.31
CA VAL A 448 20.02 -7.13 -4.29
C VAL A 448 19.17 -6.50 -3.19
N ASN A 449 19.35 -6.98 -1.96
CA ASN A 449 18.68 -6.38 -0.81
C ASN A 449 19.35 -5.06 -0.41
N ILE A 450 18.56 -4.04 -0.10
CA ILE A 450 19.04 -2.75 0.38
C ILE A 450 18.56 -2.59 1.81
N ASN A 451 19.48 -2.22 2.70
CA ASN A 451 19.16 -2.02 4.11
C ASN A 451 18.35 -0.74 4.29
N VAL A 452 17.04 -0.91 4.47
CA VAL A 452 16.08 0.17 4.64
C VAL A 452 15.38 0.06 5.98
N ALA A 453 15.10 1.21 6.60
CA ALA A 453 14.43 1.27 7.90
C ALA A 453 13.50 2.48 8.00
N ILE A 454 12.59 2.45 8.98
CA ILE A 454 11.86 3.63 9.44
C ILE A 454 12.50 4.12 10.73
N LYS A 455 12.85 5.40 10.76
CA LYS A 455 13.31 6.11 11.96
C LYS A 455 12.40 7.29 12.26
N TRP A 456 12.54 7.86 13.46
CA TRP A 456 11.70 8.95 13.95
C TRP A 456 12.51 10.25 14.05
N ASP A 457 12.05 11.30 13.39
CA ASP A 457 12.66 12.63 13.45
C ASP A 457 11.98 13.49 14.50
N GLY A 458 12.61 13.62 15.67
CA GLY A 458 12.21 14.55 16.72
C GLY A 458 12.65 15.99 16.48
N ALA A 459 13.34 16.30 15.38
CA ALA A 459 13.84 17.62 15.02
C ALA A 459 14.84 18.24 16.02
N ALA A 460 15.67 17.40 16.66
CA ALA A 460 16.67 17.84 17.64
C ALA A 460 17.73 18.82 17.08
N TYR A 461 17.90 18.85 15.76
CA TYR A 461 18.77 19.80 15.04
C TYR A 461 18.19 21.22 14.97
N MET A 462 16.90 21.42 15.27
CA MET A 462 16.26 22.74 15.11
C MET A 462 16.63 23.70 16.24
N PRO A 463 17.07 24.94 15.92
CA PRO A 463 17.20 25.99 16.90
C PRO A 463 15.86 26.25 17.60
N GLY A 464 15.85 26.25 18.94
CA GLY A 464 14.63 26.46 19.71
C GLY A 464 13.73 25.22 19.81
N HIS A 465 14.24 24.03 19.46
CA HIS A 465 13.52 22.75 19.59
C HIS A 465 12.76 22.62 20.91
N SER A 466 11.51 22.16 20.81
CA SER A 466 10.64 21.87 21.94
C SER A 466 10.31 20.38 21.97
N GLU A 467 10.30 19.79 23.17
CA GLU A 467 9.82 18.41 23.40
C GLU A 467 8.35 18.18 22.99
N LYS A 468 7.62 19.24 22.62
CA LYS A 468 6.26 19.14 22.08
C LYS A 468 6.20 18.79 20.60
N ILE A 469 7.33 18.86 19.87
CA ILE A 469 7.39 18.46 18.47
C ILE A 469 7.12 16.96 18.40
N VAL A 470 6.03 16.60 17.71
CA VAL A 470 5.70 15.20 17.45
C VAL A 470 6.67 14.68 16.40
N ALA A 471 7.31 13.54 16.70
CA ALA A 471 8.30 12.97 15.81
C ALA A 471 7.69 12.50 14.48
N ALA A 472 8.32 12.88 13.38
CA ALA A 472 7.91 12.45 12.03
C ALA A 472 8.50 11.07 11.71
N GLN A 473 7.81 10.30 10.86
CA GLN A 473 8.37 9.07 10.32
C GLN A 473 9.26 9.39 9.12
N CYS A 474 10.42 8.74 9.05
CA CYS A 474 11.40 8.95 8.00
C CYS A 474 11.92 7.61 7.50
N THR A 475 11.92 7.44 6.18
CA THR A 475 12.61 6.35 5.52
C THR A 475 14.11 6.63 5.49
N GLU A 476 14.87 5.64 5.93
CA GLU A 476 16.33 5.61 5.88
C GLU A 476 16.81 4.52 4.92
N MET A 477 17.80 4.85 4.10
CA MET A 477 18.63 3.89 3.36
C MET A 477 20.01 3.92 4.04
N VAL A 478 20.26 2.97 4.94
CA VAL A 478 21.32 3.06 5.96
C VAL A 478 22.70 3.24 5.33
N ASP A 479 22.98 2.51 4.26
CA ASP A 479 24.30 2.46 3.62
C ASP A 479 24.42 3.41 2.42
N VAL A 480 23.52 4.39 2.30
CA VAL A 480 23.45 5.31 1.18
C VAL A 480 23.62 6.74 1.66
N GLU A 481 24.57 7.46 1.07
CA GLU A 481 24.77 8.89 1.35
C GLU A 481 23.70 9.76 0.68
N ALA A 482 23.30 10.83 1.36
CA ALA A 482 22.36 11.79 0.82
C ALA A 482 23.03 12.71 -0.21
N ARG A 483 22.28 13.12 -1.24
CA ARG A 483 22.72 14.02 -2.32
C ARG A 483 21.70 15.12 -2.55
N ASP A 484 22.10 16.19 -3.24
CA ASP A 484 21.23 17.33 -3.56
C ASP A 484 20.14 16.91 -4.55
N LEU A 485 18.87 17.15 -4.21
CA LEU A 485 17.73 16.81 -5.06
C LEU A 485 17.80 17.46 -6.45
N ASN A 486 18.47 18.61 -6.59
CA ASN A 486 18.64 19.27 -7.90
C ASN A 486 19.43 18.44 -8.91
N GLU A 487 20.19 17.43 -8.48
CA GLU A 487 20.84 16.49 -9.38
C GLU A 487 19.84 15.52 -10.05
N LEU A 488 18.68 15.30 -9.42
CA LEU A 488 17.62 14.41 -9.89
C LEU A 488 16.42 15.18 -10.46
N LEU A 489 15.99 16.24 -9.77
CA LEU A 489 14.83 17.07 -10.09
C LEU A 489 15.22 18.56 -9.97
N PRO A 490 15.94 19.12 -10.96
CA PRO A 490 16.41 20.51 -10.92
C PRO A 490 15.27 21.51 -10.70
N GLY A 491 15.37 22.35 -9.67
CA GLY A 491 14.42 23.43 -9.39
C GLY A 491 13.03 22.97 -8.91
N PHE A 492 12.88 21.70 -8.54
CA PHE A 492 11.56 21.18 -8.20
C PHE A 492 11.01 21.74 -6.88
N GLU A 493 11.86 22.06 -5.89
CA GLU A 493 11.42 22.74 -4.66
C GLU A 493 10.70 24.08 -4.96
N GLN A 494 11.24 24.87 -5.89
CA GLN A 494 10.61 26.11 -6.34
C GLN A 494 9.27 25.82 -7.04
N THR A 495 9.25 24.79 -7.90
CA THR A 495 8.00 24.34 -8.55
C THR A 495 6.96 23.91 -7.50
N PHE A 496 7.36 23.13 -6.50
CA PHE A 496 6.48 22.68 -5.43
C PHE A 496 5.86 23.86 -4.67
N ARG A 497 6.64 24.91 -4.40
CA ARG A 497 6.14 26.17 -3.81
C ARG A 497 5.11 26.86 -4.72
N GLU A 498 5.40 27.03 -6.00
CA GLU A 498 4.50 27.65 -6.99
C GLU A 498 3.16 26.90 -7.13
N LEU A 499 3.19 25.58 -7.02
CA LEU A 499 1.99 24.74 -7.07
C LEU A 499 1.13 24.86 -5.80
N GLY A 500 1.61 25.55 -4.76
CA GLY A 500 0.96 25.61 -3.45
C GLY A 500 1.21 24.37 -2.60
N GLY A 501 2.37 23.73 -2.74
CA GLY A 501 2.77 22.55 -1.97
C GLY A 501 2.84 22.78 -0.45
N TYR A 502 3.00 24.04 -0.02
CA TYR A 502 3.02 24.47 1.38
C TYR A 502 1.67 25.00 1.90
N TRP A 503 0.55 24.60 1.27
CA TRP A 503 -0.78 25.12 1.56
C TRP A 503 -1.17 25.14 3.05
N GLN A 504 -0.69 24.19 3.86
CA GLN A 504 -0.93 24.18 5.32
C GLN A 504 -0.28 25.38 6.01
N LEU A 505 0.99 25.65 5.67
CA LEU A 505 1.74 26.77 6.21
C LEU A 505 1.16 28.10 5.71
N ASP A 506 0.79 28.15 4.44
CA ASP A 506 0.23 29.35 3.81
C ASP A 506 -1.13 29.72 4.42
N GLN A 507 -1.96 28.73 4.76
CA GLN A 507 -3.21 28.93 5.51
C GLN A 507 -2.93 29.44 6.94
N GLU A 508 -1.95 28.87 7.64
CA GLU A 508 -1.57 29.32 8.97
C GLU A 508 -1.06 30.77 8.98
N ASP A 509 -0.31 31.14 7.94
CA ASP A 509 0.27 32.48 7.76
C ASP A 509 -0.82 33.51 7.46
N ALA A 510 -1.78 33.17 6.60
CA ALA A 510 -2.95 34.01 6.32
C ALA A 510 -3.77 34.30 7.58
N ILE A 511 -3.99 33.27 8.43
CA ILE A 511 -4.70 33.42 9.70
C ILE A 511 -3.95 34.35 10.67
N LYS A 512 -2.62 34.19 10.80
CA LYS A 512 -1.78 35.04 11.67
C LYS A 512 -1.76 36.50 11.23
N LEU A 513 -1.82 36.76 9.92
CA LEU A 513 -1.82 38.11 9.35
C LEU A 513 -3.21 38.78 9.34
N GLY A 514 -4.25 38.12 9.83
CA GLY A 514 -5.63 38.64 9.80
C GLY A 514 -6.20 38.79 8.39
N GLN A 515 -5.60 38.15 7.40
CA GLN A 515 -6.05 38.19 6.01
C GLN A 515 -7.07 37.07 5.78
N PHE A 516 -8.36 37.38 5.99
CA PHE A 516 -9.44 36.59 5.43
C PHE A 516 -9.80 37.15 4.05
N GLY A 517 -9.49 36.40 3.00
CA GLY A 517 -9.99 36.63 1.64
C GLY A 517 -8.90 36.65 0.57
N SER A 518 -9.05 35.76 -0.42
CA SER A 518 -8.28 35.61 -1.67
C SER A 518 -6.80 35.21 -1.54
N PHE A 519 -6.51 33.92 -1.75
CA PHE A 519 -5.22 33.50 -2.30
C PHE A 519 -5.10 34.05 -3.74
N PRO A 520 -3.91 34.50 -4.17
CA PRO A 520 -3.74 35.04 -5.51
C PRO A 520 -3.85 33.90 -6.54
N ALA A 521 -4.69 34.12 -7.56
CA ALA A 521 -4.63 33.38 -8.80
C ALA A 521 -3.37 33.84 -9.56
N SER A 522 -2.33 33.01 -9.57
CA SER A 522 -1.23 33.08 -10.53
C SER A 522 -0.86 31.68 -10.96
#